data_AF-A0A0R2JWM9-F1
#
_entry.id   AF-A0A0R2JWM9-F1
#
_cell.length_a   1.000
_cell.length_b   1.000
_cell.length_c   1.000
_cell.angle_alpha   90.00
_cell.angle_beta   90.00
_cell.angle_gamma   90.00
#
_symmetry.space_group_name_H-M   'P 1'
#
loop_
_entity.id
_entity.type
_entity.pdbx_description
1 polymer ?
#
loop_
_entity_poly.entity_id
_entity_poly.type
_entity_poly.pdbx_seq_one_letter_code
_entity_poly.pdbx_strand_id
1 'polypeptide(L)'
;MGIVEIKSIKNLSGNIEISLGVNISLQNSTLYIKARKEESCSLRFSPHGSSNKEVNFHIPAASLSITNIYYDVYLEYVNKNDEIIQERIKNTSRWKRLAVNLLSLKHQRVQHADKEYLITEYFAVGGYLSLQVRESDKYDSYKYKLREFMACILFPFVYWYYKDSKLIYEKFSNYARDNSFYYFAYVQKNVENNKLFYVITKNSPDLRNLEAYKKNVVYFMSIKHILLILTSKYFIASESKGHAYAWRHNQSIARYFLNRKPFVFLQHGVLGLKQVDRTFFANNRLNHADLFITSSEIEKHIVLDFLGYEDKNVAVTGLARWDNFQRVPKEKKIFVMPTWRVKLELLSDAEFLESDFYRSYCNLLHSDRIKEILHKSGYQLHFMLHPKFVRFEKYFISDDENIVIVHQSEVPIDRELKTSELVITDYSSITWDALYYDCPALLFQFDQKEYLETQGSYLDFNTDLSDIIIKDSQALLDRIATFVRHTDTVNLSSLQQKYFGYTDKDNSKRINESIDRWEKSYQFKPMYRKHFTRSKR
;
A
#
# COMPACT_ATOMS: atom_id res chain seq x y z
N MET A 1 -9.34 37.67 -20.15
CA MET A 1 -9.03 37.18 -18.79
C MET A 1 -7.61 36.65 -18.81
N GLY A 2 -6.70 37.33 -18.12
CA GLY A 2 -5.26 37.05 -18.23
C GLY A 2 -4.89 35.83 -17.40
N ILE A 3 -4.36 34.80 -18.04
CA ILE A 3 -3.75 33.66 -17.35
C ILE A 3 -2.64 34.21 -16.45
N VAL A 4 -2.75 34.01 -15.13
CA VAL A 4 -1.68 34.34 -14.17
C VAL A 4 -0.49 33.41 -14.46
N GLU A 5 0.57 33.97 -15.05
CA GLU A 5 1.77 33.21 -15.38
C GLU A 5 2.76 33.23 -14.21
N ILE A 6 3.18 32.06 -13.74
CA ILE A 6 4.29 31.95 -12.77
C ILE A 6 5.60 32.28 -13.49
N LYS A 7 6.27 33.35 -13.06
CA LYS A 7 7.60 33.75 -13.55
C LYS A 7 8.69 32.92 -12.90
N SER A 8 8.70 32.85 -11.57
CA SER A 8 9.65 32.04 -10.81
C SER A 8 9.09 31.54 -9.49
N ILE A 9 9.67 30.42 -9.03
CA ILE A 9 9.51 29.90 -7.67
C ILE A 9 10.93 29.76 -7.12
N LYS A 10 11.23 30.42 -5.99
CA LYS A 10 12.54 30.36 -5.35
C LYS A 10 12.39 29.92 -3.91
N ASN A 11 13.29 29.05 -3.50
CA ASN A 11 13.49 28.66 -2.12
C ASN A 11 14.56 29.60 -1.52
N LEU A 12 14.13 30.56 -0.72
CA LEU A 12 14.97 31.47 0.06
C LEU A 12 15.06 30.95 1.51
N SER A 13 16.07 31.31 2.28
CA SER A 13 16.26 30.79 3.65
C SER A 13 14.99 30.97 4.52
N GLY A 14 14.25 29.88 4.75
CA GLY A 14 13.01 29.86 5.53
C GLY A 14 11.74 30.33 4.78
N ASN A 15 11.84 30.78 3.54
CA ASN A 15 10.72 31.32 2.76
C ASN A 15 10.63 30.72 1.35
N ILE A 16 9.41 30.50 0.87
CA ILE A 16 9.13 30.19 -0.53
C ILE A 16 8.65 31.47 -1.20
N GLU A 17 9.44 31.98 -2.14
CA GLU A 17 9.09 33.14 -2.96
C GLU A 17 8.39 32.67 -4.24
N ILE A 18 7.17 33.15 -4.46
CA ILE A 18 6.42 32.94 -5.70
C ILE A 18 6.27 34.28 -6.41
N SER A 19 6.81 34.38 -7.62
CA SER A 19 6.71 35.56 -8.48
C SER A 19 5.69 35.31 -9.59
N LEU A 20 4.66 36.15 -9.67
CA LEU A 20 3.57 36.07 -10.64
C LEU A 20 3.64 37.27 -11.59
N GLY A 21 3.47 37.01 -12.90
CA GLY A 21 3.32 38.08 -13.89
C GLY A 21 1.93 38.70 -13.83
N VAL A 22 1.85 40.04 -13.83
CA VAL A 22 0.60 40.78 -13.66
C VAL A 22 0.13 41.48 -14.92
N ASN A 23 -1.17 41.36 -15.22
CA ASN A 23 -1.92 42.31 -16.05
C ASN A 23 -2.70 43.26 -15.13
N ILE A 24 -2.16 44.47 -14.91
CA ILE A 24 -2.71 45.74 -14.36
C ILE A 24 -3.69 45.71 -13.15
N SER A 25 -4.57 44.71 -12.95
CA SER A 25 -5.58 44.66 -11.87
C SER A 25 -5.19 43.82 -10.64
N LEU A 26 -3.94 43.35 -10.51
CA LEU A 26 -3.53 42.45 -9.41
C LEU A 26 -2.74 43.14 -8.28
N GLN A 27 -2.69 44.48 -8.21
CA GLN A 27 -1.96 45.18 -7.15
C GLN A 27 -2.54 44.92 -5.75
N ASN A 28 -3.85 44.64 -5.64
CA ASN A 28 -4.54 44.25 -4.40
C ASN A 28 -4.88 42.74 -4.36
N SER A 29 -3.91 41.90 -4.73
CA SER A 29 -4.10 40.44 -4.74
C SER A 29 -3.54 39.78 -3.47
N THR A 30 -4.23 38.74 -3.00
CA THR A 30 -3.83 37.93 -1.84
C THR A 30 -3.52 36.51 -2.31
N LEU A 31 -2.41 35.95 -1.85
CA LEU A 31 -2.09 34.55 -2.09
C LEU A 31 -2.79 33.69 -1.05
N TYR A 32 -3.70 32.82 -1.49
CA TYR A 32 -4.44 31.91 -0.62
C TYR A 32 -3.91 30.47 -0.77
N ILE A 33 -3.33 29.95 0.30
CA ILE A 33 -2.83 28.58 0.39
C ILE A 33 -3.89 27.75 1.10
N LYS A 34 -4.67 27.01 0.30
CA LYS A 34 -5.77 26.18 0.80
C LYS A 34 -5.29 24.79 1.18
N ALA A 35 -5.51 24.40 2.42
CA ALA A 35 -5.24 23.04 2.89
C ALA A 35 -6.29 22.05 2.34
N ARG A 36 -5.88 20.85 1.91
CA ARG A 36 -6.82 19.89 1.30
C ARG A 36 -7.67 19.11 2.31
N LYS A 37 -7.14 18.89 3.52
CA LYS A 37 -7.81 18.05 4.53
C LYS A 37 -8.54 18.87 5.61
N GLU A 38 -7.93 19.96 6.09
CA GLU A 38 -8.39 20.72 7.25
C GLU A 38 -8.35 22.20 6.88
N GLU A 39 -9.51 22.78 6.57
CA GLU A 39 -9.59 24.15 6.03
C GLU A 39 -9.06 25.21 7.01
N SER A 40 -9.11 24.93 8.32
CA SER A 40 -8.51 25.76 9.38
C SER A 40 -6.99 25.96 9.24
N CYS A 41 -6.30 25.06 8.54
CA CYS A 41 -4.87 25.20 8.24
C CYS A 41 -4.58 26.05 7.00
N SER A 42 -5.59 26.67 6.38
CA SER A 42 -5.41 27.50 5.18
C SER A 42 -4.92 28.91 5.54
N LEU A 43 -4.04 29.47 4.71
CA LEU A 43 -3.32 30.71 5.02
C LEU A 43 -3.45 31.73 3.89
N ARG A 44 -3.40 33.02 4.23
CA ARG A 44 -3.44 34.13 3.30
C ARG A 44 -2.20 34.99 3.46
N PHE A 45 -1.57 35.35 2.35
CA PHE A 45 -0.36 36.17 2.32
C PHE A 45 -0.55 37.39 1.42
N SER A 46 -0.26 38.56 1.98
CA SER A 46 -0.22 39.81 1.22
C SER A 46 1.05 39.86 0.34
N PRO A 47 1.05 40.66 -0.74
CA PRO A 47 2.24 40.88 -1.56
C PRO A 47 3.41 41.40 -0.73
N HIS A 48 4.58 40.77 -0.88
CA HIS A 48 5.82 41.26 -0.27
C HIS A 48 6.39 42.46 -1.05
N GLY A 49 6.22 42.44 -2.37
CA GLY A 49 6.60 43.55 -3.25
C GLY A 49 5.87 43.45 -4.58
N SER A 50 5.54 44.60 -5.16
CA SER A 50 4.90 44.69 -6.47
C SER A 50 5.66 45.64 -7.39
N SER A 51 5.71 45.29 -8.67
CA SER A 51 6.16 46.14 -9.77
C SER A 51 5.07 46.19 -10.84
N ASN A 52 5.21 47.07 -11.83
CA ASN A 52 4.23 47.18 -12.93
C ASN A 52 4.05 45.89 -13.75
N LYS A 53 4.94 44.90 -13.60
CA LYS A 53 4.90 43.63 -14.35
C LYS A 53 4.82 42.38 -13.49
N GLU A 54 5.17 42.46 -12.20
CA GLU A 54 5.33 41.29 -11.34
C GLU A 54 4.89 41.57 -9.91
N VAL A 55 4.27 40.58 -9.27
CA VAL A 55 3.95 40.57 -7.84
C VAL A 55 4.64 39.39 -7.18
N ASN A 56 5.32 39.64 -6.07
CA ASN A 56 6.07 38.66 -5.30
C ASN A 56 5.37 38.36 -3.97
N PHE A 57 5.19 37.08 -3.68
CA PHE A 57 4.67 36.60 -2.41
C PHE A 57 5.74 35.79 -1.69
N HIS A 58 5.87 36.01 -0.38
CA HIS A 58 6.75 35.23 0.48
C HIS A 58 5.90 34.38 1.41
N ILE A 59 6.14 33.07 1.38
CA ILE A 59 5.47 32.10 2.23
C ILE A 59 6.49 31.61 3.25
N PRO A 60 6.36 31.96 4.54
CA PRO A 60 7.17 31.39 5.59
C PRO A 60 6.94 29.89 5.67
N ALA A 61 7.99 29.10 5.45
CA ALA A 61 7.91 27.65 5.41
C ALA A 61 7.32 27.08 6.71
N ALA A 62 7.70 27.67 7.86
CA ALA A 62 7.23 27.29 9.19
C ALA A 62 5.73 27.56 9.44
N SER A 63 5.06 28.34 8.59
CA SER A 63 3.62 28.61 8.73
C SER A 63 2.76 27.43 8.26
N LEU A 64 3.28 26.55 7.40
CA LEU A 64 2.53 25.40 6.90
C LEU A 64 2.42 24.31 7.96
N SER A 65 1.19 23.93 8.31
CA SER A 65 0.94 22.86 9.27
C SER A 65 1.50 21.51 8.80
N ILE A 66 2.18 20.83 9.69
CA ILE A 66 2.65 19.45 9.49
C ILE A 66 1.52 18.42 9.52
N THR A 67 0.33 18.78 10.03
CA THR A 67 -0.85 17.89 10.06
C THR A 67 -1.49 17.74 8.68
N ASN A 68 -1.21 18.65 7.75
CA ASN A 68 -1.73 18.64 6.39
C ASN A 68 -0.64 18.32 5.37
N ILE A 69 -0.86 17.29 4.55
CA ILE A 69 0.16 16.82 3.60
C ILE A 69 0.16 17.66 2.31
N TYR A 70 -0.98 18.19 1.89
CA TYR A 70 -1.13 18.84 0.59
C TYR A 70 -1.87 20.17 0.69
N TYR A 71 -1.33 21.17 0.01
CA TYR A 71 -1.92 22.50 -0.12
C TYR A 71 -2.07 22.87 -1.60
N ASP A 72 -3.16 23.55 -1.93
CA ASP A 72 -3.40 24.13 -3.25
C ASP A 72 -3.23 25.65 -3.20
N VAL A 73 -2.57 26.20 -4.22
CA VAL A 73 -2.24 27.64 -4.25
C VAL A 73 -3.20 28.39 -5.16
N TYR A 74 -3.86 29.40 -4.59
CA TYR A 74 -4.82 30.28 -5.24
C TYR A 74 -4.34 31.74 -5.19
N LEU A 75 -4.78 32.51 -6.17
CA LEU A 75 -4.72 33.96 -6.16
C LEU A 75 -6.13 34.50 -5.95
N GLU A 76 -6.32 35.31 -4.91
CA GLU A 76 -7.56 36.04 -4.65
C GLU A 76 -7.36 37.49 -5.11
N TYR A 77 -8.26 38.04 -5.91
CA TYR A 77 -8.24 39.45 -6.32
C TYR A 77 -9.65 39.98 -6.56
N VAL A 78 -9.80 41.29 -6.44
CA VAL A 78 -11.07 41.98 -6.73
C VAL A 78 -11.12 42.35 -8.20
N ASN A 79 -12.18 41.95 -8.90
CA ASN A 79 -12.39 42.29 -10.31
C ASN A 79 -12.95 43.71 -10.47
N LYS A 80 -13.05 44.22 -11.71
CA LYS A 80 -13.64 45.52 -12.05
C LYS A 80 -15.11 45.69 -11.59
N ASN A 81 -15.78 44.60 -11.23
CA ASN A 81 -17.16 44.58 -10.74
C ASN A 81 -17.25 44.45 -9.20
N ASP A 82 -16.14 44.69 -8.47
CA ASP A 82 -16.03 44.53 -7.01
C ASP A 82 -16.29 43.11 -6.45
N GLU A 83 -16.27 42.10 -7.32
CA GLU A 83 -16.37 40.69 -6.94
C GLU A 83 -15.01 40.10 -6.57
N ILE A 84 -14.94 39.34 -5.47
CA ILE A 84 -13.75 38.57 -5.07
C ILE A 84 -13.67 37.30 -5.93
N ILE A 85 -12.64 37.22 -6.79
CA ILE A 85 -12.36 36.06 -7.61
C ILE A 85 -11.22 35.26 -6.97
N GLN A 86 -11.43 33.93 -6.85
CA GLN A 86 -10.39 32.98 -6.46
C GLN A 86 -9.96 32.15 -7.68
N GLU A 87 -8.71 32.27 -8.11
CA GLU A 87 -8.19 31.53 -9.26
C GLU A 87 -6.99 30.66 -8.87
N ARG A 88 -7.01 29.38 -9.27
CA ARG A 88 -5.87 28.48 -9.03
C ARG A 88 -4.69 28.88 -9.90
N ILE A 89 -3.53 29.06 -9.28
CA ILE A 89 -2.32 29.41 -10.00
C ILE A 89 -1.89 28.22 -10.88
N LYS A 90 -1.70 28.48 -12.17
CA LYS A 90 -1.39 27.46 -13.17
C LYS A 90 -0.18 27.87 -13.99
N ASN A 91 0.63 26.88 -14.37
CA ASN A 91 1.67 27.08 -15.37
C ASN A 91 1.29 26.35 -16.67
N THR A 92 1.17 27.11 -17.77
CA THR A 92 0.84 26.55 -19.09
C THR A 92 2.02 25.80 -19.70
N SER A 93 3.26 26.22 -19.42
CA SER A 93 4.47 25.59 -19.96
C SER A 93 4.67 24.18 -19.42
N ARG A 94 4.50 23.19 -20.30
CA ARG A 94 4.72 21.77 -19.96
C ARG A 94 6.15 21.50 -19.52
N TRP A 95 7.13 22.13 -20.15
CA TRP A 95 8.54 21.93 -19.83
C TRP A 95 8.90 22.47 -18.45
N LYS A 96 8.48 23.69 -18.11
CA LYS A 96 8.68 24.25 -16.76
C LYS A 96 8.03 23.37 -15.69
N ARG A 97 6.80 22.91 -15.92
CA ARG A 97 6.10 21.99 -15.00
C ARG A 97 6.84 20.68 -14.80
N LEU A 98 7.33 20.08 -15.89
CA LEU A 98 8.03 18.81 -15.84
C LEU A 98 9.40 18.97 -15.18
N ALA A 99 10.13 20.06 -15.46
CA ALA A 99 11.39 20.35 -14.79
C ALA A 99 11.20 20.48 -13.26
N VAL A 100 10.22 21.25 -12.79
CA VAL A 100 9.92 21.37 -11.34
C VAL A 100 9.53 20.03 -10.73
N ASN A 101 8.66 19.27 -11.39
CA ASN A 101 8.20 17.99 -10.85
C ASN A 101 9.26 16.88 -10.90
N LEU A 102 10.29 16.97 -11.74
CA LEU A 102 11.30 15.91 -11.88
C LEU A 102 12.62 16.25 -11.22
N LEU A 103 13.02 17.53 -11.27
CA LEU A 103 14.33 18.01 -10.86
C LEU A 103 14.20 18.85 -9.61
N SER A 104 13.47 18.35 -8.60
CA SER A 104 13.30 19.03 -7.30
C SER A 104 14.64 19.11 -6.55
N LEU A 105 15.47 20.04 -6.99
CA LEU A 105 16.81 20.30 -6.51
C LEU A 105 16.80 21.24 -5.31
N LYS A 106 15.71 21.99 -5.11
CA LYS A 106 15.53 22.97 -4.04
C LYS A 106 14.21 22.70 -3.30
N HIS A 107 14.26 22.70 -1.97
CA HIS A 107 13.13 22.50 -1.08
C HIS A 107 13.42 23.20 0.26
N GLN A 108 12.38 23.61 0.98
CA GLN A 108 12.54 24.10 2.34
C GLN A 108 12.58 22.94 3.33
N ARG A 109 13.35 23.14 4.39
CA ARG A 109 13.42 22.26 5.56
C ARG A 109 12.89 23.04 6.76
N VAL A 110 11.96 22.43 7.48
CA VAL A 110 11.39 23.01 8.70
C VAL A 110 11.55 21.99 9.81
N GLN A 111 12.13 22.42 10.94
CA GLN A 111 12.19 21.61 12.15
C GLN A 111 10.90 21.83 12.94
N HIS A 112 10.25 20.75 13.35
CA HIS A 112 9.09 20.80 14.24
C HIS A 112 9.19 19.66 15.24
N ALA A 113 9.29 20.00 16.53
CA ALA A 113 9.72 19.09 17.59
C ALA A 113 11.05 18.39 17.19
N ASP A 114 11.14 17.07 17.35
CA ASP A 114 12.34 16.28 17.05
C ASP A 114 12.40 15.77 15.59
N LYS A 115 11.58 16.34 14.69
CA LYS A 115 11.44 15.86 13.32
C LYS A 115 11.64 16.97 12.28
N GLU A 116 12.36 16.64 11.23
CA GLU A 116 12.56 17.50 10.06
C GLU A 116 11.51 17.22 8.98
N TYR A 117 10.84 18.27 8.51
CA TYR A 117 9.85 18.23 7.43
C TYR A 117 10.36 18.96 6.19
N LEU A 118 10.00 18.43 5.03
CA LEU A 118 10.27 19.01 3.72
C LEU A 118 9.01 19.62 3.13
N ILE A 119 9.15 20.84 2.62
CA ILE A 119 8.12 21.50 1.83
C ILE A 119 8.60 21.57 0.39
N THR A 120 7.79 21.03 -0.50
CA THR A 120 8.12 20.88 -1.91
C THR A 120 7.00 21.40 -2.80
N GLU A 121 7.37 22.16 -3.83
CA GLU A 121 6.44 22.75 -4.78
C GLU A 121 6.30 21.86 -6.01
N TYR A 122 5.07 21.51 -6.37
CA TYR A 122 4.82 20.66 -7.53
C TYR A 122 3.59 21.12 -8.31
N PHE A 123 3.53 20.71 -9.57
CA PHE A 123 2.38 20.92 -10.42
C PHE A 123 1.48 19.69 -10.45
N ALA A 124 0.26 19.84 -9.95
CA ALA A 124 -0.78 18.83 -9.97
C ALA A 124 -1.36 18.59 -11.38
N VAL A 125 -2.29 17.64 -11.49
CA VAL A 125 -3.06 17.40 -12.72
C VAL A 125 -3.74 18.70 -13.14
N GLY A 126 -3.70 19.04 -14.44
CA GLY A 126 -4.17 20.32 -14.95
C GLY A 126 -3.13 21.45 -14.94
N GLY A 127 -1.97 21.23 -14.30
CA GLY A 127 -0.87 22.19 -14.27
C GLY A 127 -0.97 23.25 -13.17
N TYR A 128 -1.78 22.99 -12.15
CA TYR A 128 -1.95 23.87 -10.98
C TYR A 128 -0.81 23.70 -9.99
N LEU A 129 -0.36 24.80 -9.40
CA LEU A 129 0.65 24.79 -8.36
C LEU A 129 0.07 24.28 -7.04
N SER A 130 0.79 23.37 -6.40
CA SER A 130 0.47 22.80 -5.10
C SER A 130 1.76 22.67 -4.28
N LEU A 131 1.61 22.63 -2.96
CA LEU A 131 2.69 22.35 -2.02
C LEU A 131 2.45 21.00 -1.37
N GLN A 132 3.52 20.25 -1.14
CA GLN A 132 3.50 19.04 -0.33
C GLN A 132 4.38 19.24 0.90
N VAL A 133 3.81 18.97 2.06
CA VAL A 133 4.52 18.91 3.35
C VAL A 133 4.66 17.44 3.73
N ARG A 134 5.88 16.98 3.98
CA ARG A 134 6.12 15.61 4.41
C ARG A 134 7.32 15.53 5.34
N GLU A 135 7.32 14.56 6.24
CA GLU A 135 8.51 14.18 7.00
C GLU A 135 9.66 13.84 6.04
N SER A 136 10.84 14.34 6.34
CA SER A 136 12.07 13.99 5.63
C SER A 136 12.40 12.51 5.88
N ASP A 137 13.01 11.86 4.90
CA ASP A 137 13.51 10.50 5.08
C ASP A 137 14.95 10.35 4.61
N LYS A 138 15.55 9.19 4.88
CA LYS A 138 16.95 8.90 4.52
C LYS A 138 17.24 9.02 3.01
N TYR A 139 16.22 8.89 2.16
CA TYR A 139 16.33 8.95 0.71
C TYR A 139 16.37 10.39 0.18
N ASP A 140 16.13 11.41 1.02
CA ASP A 140 16.28 12.83 0.68
C ASP A 140 17.74 13.31 0.63
N SER A 141 18.68 12.48 1.11
CA SER A 141 20.10 12.82 1.09
C SER A 141 20.64 12.96 -0.34
N TYR A 142 21.61 13.86 -0.52
CA TYR A 142 22.24 14.15 -1.81
C TYR A 142 22.80 12.88 -2.50
N LYS A 143 23.24 11.90 -1.71
CA LYS A 143 23.70 10.59 -2.18
C LYS A 143 22.69 9.90 -3.11
N TYR A 144 21.40 9.91 -2.78
CA TYR A 144 20.40 9.23 -3.61
C TYR A 144 20.02 10.04 -4.85
N LYS A 145 20.06 11.38 -4.77
CA LYS A 145 19.95 12.24 -5.95
C LYS A 145 21.10 12.01 -6.92
N LEU A 146 22.32 11.89 -6.42
CA LEU A 146 23.49 11.54 -7.23
C LEU A 146 23.33 10.16 -7.88
N ARG A 147 22.81 9.17 -7.16
CA ARG A 147 22.52 7.84 -7.74
C ARG A 147 21.49 7.90 -8.86
N GLU A 148 20.43 8.69 -8.69
CA GLU A 148 19.42 8.89 -9.73
C GLU A 148 20.01 9.58 -10.96
N PHE A 149 20.83 10.62 -10.76
CA PHE A 149 21.56 11.29 -11.82
C PHE A 149 22.47 10.33 -12.59
N MET A 150 23.28 9.53 -11.87
CA MET A 150 24.13 8.51 -12.49
C MET A 150 23.33 7.47 -13.25
N ALA A 151 22.19 7.02 -12.73
CA ALA A 151 21.30 6.09 -13.44
C ALA A 151 20.75 6.71 -14.74
N CYS A 152 20.43 8.00 -14.75
CA CYS A 152 19.99 8.71 -15.95
C CYS A 152 21.09 8.82 -17.01
N ILE A 153 22.35 9.05 -16.59
CA ILE A 153 23.51 9.04 -17.50
C ILE A 153 23.72 7.65 -18.10
N LEU A 154 23.63 6.60 -17.27
CA LEU A 154 23.87 5.22 -17.70
C LEU A 154 22.73 4.64 -18.54
N PHE A 155 21.51 5.18 -18.41
CA PHE A 155 20.30 4.67 -19.05
C PHE A 155 20.45 4.38 -20.56
N PRO A 156 20.95 5.29 -21.42
CA PRO A 156 21.06 5.04 -22.85
C PRO A 156 21.99 3.86 -23.18
N PHE A 157 23.08 3.70 -22.43
CA PHE A 157 24.13 2.70 -22.70
C PHE A 157 23.70 1.28 -22.35
N VAL A 158 22.77 1.13 -21.41
CA VAL A 158 22.32 -0.18 -20.89
C VAL A 158 20.86 -0.48 -21.24
N TYR A 159 20.18 0.42 -21.96
CA TYR A 159 18.78 0.29 -22.33
C TYR A 159 18.52 -1.04 -23.05
N TRP A 160 19.27 -1.35 -24.11
CA TRP A 160 19.05 -2.56 -24.91
C TRP A 160 19.27 -3.85 -24.14
N TYR A 161 20.17 -3.85 -23.16
CA TYR A 161 20.41 -5.00 -22.31
C TYR A 161 19.22 -5.26 -21.35
N TYR A 162 18.68 -4.19 -20.75
CA TYR A 162 17.65 -4.28 -19.71
C TYR A 162 16.22 -3.99 -20.15
N LYS A 163 15.94 -3.60 -21.41
CA LYS A 163 14.59 -3.19 -21.87
C LYS A 163 13.48 -4.23 -21.65
N ASP A 164 13.84 -5.51 -21.62
CA ASP A 164 12.88 -6.62 -21.43
C ASP A 164 12.84 -7.12 -19.97
N SER A 165 13.52 -6.41 -19.06
CA SER A 165 13.58 -6.79 -17.65
C SER A 165 12.27 -6.51 -16.93
N LYS A 166 11.99 -7.31 -15.91
CA LYS A 166 10.79 -7.21 -15.07
C LYS A 166 11.25 -7.03 -13.64
N LEU A 167 10.58 -6.15 -12.89
CA LEU A 167 10.90 -5.91 -11.48
C LEU A 167 9.81 -6.49 -10.59
N ILE A 168 10.21 -7.28 -9.61
CA ILE A 168 9.32 -7.88 -8.62
C ILE A 168 9.72 -7.53 -7.19
N TYR A 169 8.73 -7.30 -6.33
CA TYR A 169 8.94 -6.80 -4.96
C TYR A 169 7.70 -7.00 -4.10
N GLU A 170 7.91 -6.86 -2.79
CA GLU A 170 6.84 -6.87 -1.78
C GLU A 170 6.77 -5.52 -1.05
N LYS A 171 6.02 -5.46 0.04
CA LYS A 171 5.75 -4.25 0.82
C LYS A 171 7.05 -3.50 1.16
N PHE A 172 7.13 -2.26 0.67
CA PHE A 172 8.29 -1.37 0.77
C PHE A 172 9.62 -1.96 0.28
N SER A 173 9.56 -2.99 -0.58
CA SER A 173 10.71 -3.82 -0.96
C SER A 173 11.46 -4.37 0.25
N ASN A 174 10.78 -4.64 1.37
CA ASN A 174 11.42 -5.02 2.63
C ASN A 174 11.34 -6.52 2.94
N TYR A 175 10.55 -7.27 2.19
CA TYR A 175 10.24 -8.68 2.48
C TYR A 175 10.40 -9.56 1.24
N ALA A 176 10.55 -10.85 1.50
CA ALA A 176 10.62 -11.91 0.50
C ALA A 176 9.98 -13.19 1.05
N ARG A 177 8.66 -13.13 1.26
CA ARG A 177 7.90 -14.17 1.97
C ARG A 177 6.47 -14.39 1.44
N ASP A 178 6.04 -13.62 0.45
CA ASP A 178 4.67 -13.59 -0.05
C ASP A 178 4.61 -14.04 -1.53
N ASN A 179 3.45 -13.88 -2.20
CA ASN A 179 3.21 -14.31 -3.58
C ASN A 179 4.31 -13.87 -4.56
N SER A 180 4.85 -12.67 -4.36
CA SER A 180 5.94 -12.16 -5.19
C SER A 180 7.22 -12.97 -5.06
N PHE A 181 7.62 -13.33 -3.84
CA PHE A 181 8.77 -14.20 -3.62
C PHE A 181 8.54 -15.61 -4.19
N TYR A 182 7.38 -16.22 -3.95
CA TYR A 182 7.11 -17.57 -4.43
C TYR A 182 7.04 -17.64 -5.95
N TYR A 183 6.36 -16.69 -6.59
CA TYR A 183 6.36 -16.58 -8.04
C TYR A 183 7.77 -16.32 -8.59
N PHE A 184 8.54 -15.43 -7.96
CA PHE A 184 9.94 -15.20 -8.35
C PHE A 184 10.77 -16.48 -8.29
N ALA A 185 10.68 -17.23 -7.18
CA ALA A 185 11.39 -18.48 -7.00
C ALA A 185 10.99 -19.53 -8.05
N TYR A 186 9.69 -19.62 -8.36
CA TYR A 186 9.20 -20.47 -9.46
C TYR A 186 9.83 -20.09 -10.80
N VAL A 187 9.82 -18.80 -11.17
CA VAL A 187 10.39 -18.32 -12.44
C VAL A 187 11.89 -18.58 -12.51
N GLN A 188 12.63 -18.34 -11.42
CA GLN A 188 14.07 -18.61 -11.41
C GLN A 188 14.42 -20.09 -11.60
N LYS A 189 13.55 -21.01 -11.16
CA LYS A 189 13.76 -22.46 -11.27
C LYS A 189 13.32 -23.03 -12.61
N ASN A 190 12.24 -22.52 -13.18
CA ASN A 190 11.55 -23.16 -14.31
C ASN A 190 11.65 -22.38 -15.63
N VAL A 191 12.07 -21.12 -15.61
CA VAL A 191 12.16 -20.28 -16.81
C VAL A 191 13.61 -19.90 -17.07
N GLU A 192 14.21 -20.54 -18.06
CA GLU A 192 15.58 -20.26 -18.49
C GLU A 192 15.76 -18.85 -19.04
N ASN A 193 16.93 -18.26 -18.79
CA ASN A 193 17.32 -16.93 -19.30
C ASN A 193 16.32 -15.80 -18.99
N ASN A 194 15.52 -15.94 -17.93
CA ASN A 194 14.56 -14.93 -17.52
C ASN A 194 15.25 -13.63 -17.06
N LYS A 195 14.63 -12.47 -17.34
CA LYS A 195 15.09 -11.15 -16.90
C LYS A 195 14.25 -10.59 -15.75
N LEU A 196 13.82 -11.46 -14.82
CA LEU A 196 13.07 -11.06 -13.64
C LEU A 196 14.04 -10.75 -12.49
N PHE A 197 13.93 -9.56 -11.91
CA PHE A 197 14.79 -9.11 -10.81
C PHE A 197 13.98 -8.79 -9.57
N TYR A 198 14.40 -9.34 -8.43
CA TYR A 198 13.77 -9.11 -7.13
C TYR A 198 14.39 -7.89 -6.44
N VAL A 199 13.56 -6.91 -6.09
CA VAL A 199 13.99 -5.69 -5.38
C VAL A 199 13.82 -5.88 -3.88
N ILE A 200 14.90 -5.69 -3.13
CA ILE A 200 14.89 -5.83 -1.67
C ILE A 200 15.80 -4.83 -0.96
N THR A 201 15.47 -4.42 0.26
CA THR A 201 16.33 -3.63 1.14
C THR A 201 17.50 -4.47 1.68
N LYS A 202 18.65 -3.84 1.94
CA LYS A 202 19.82 -4.54 2.50
C LYS A 202 19.63 -5.07 3.91
N ASN A 203 18.70 -4.47 4.67
CA ASN A 203 18.42 -4.82 6.06
C ASN A 203 17.13 -5.64 6.18
N SER A 204 16.68 -6.24 5.08
CA SER A 204 15.49 -7.09 5.11
C SER A 204 15.71 -8.29 6.02
N PRO A 205 14.74 -8.65 6.87
CA PRO A 205 14.79 -9.89 7.64
C PRO A 205 14.79 -11.14 6.76
N ASP A 206 14.29 -11.03 5.52
CA ASP A 206 14.07 -12.17 4.62
C ASP A 206 15.17 -12.31 3.56
N LEU A 207 16.28 -11.57 3.68
CA LEU A 207 17.34 -11.57 2.67
C LEU A 207 17.92 -12.97 2.44
N ARG A 208 17.91 -13.83 3.48
CA ARG A 208 18.33 -15.24 3.41
C ARG A 208 17.53 -16.05 2.39
N ASN A 209 16.24 -15.76 2.22
CA ASN A 209 15.38 -16.45 1.26
C ASN A 209 15.82 -16.24 -0.20
N LEU A 210 16.58 -15.17 -0.47
CA LEU A 210 17.07 -14.81 -1.80
C LEU A 210 18.51 -15.23 -2.07
N GLU A 211 19.19 -15.90 -1.14
CA GLU A 211 20.61 -16.28 -1.28
C GLU A 211 20.88 -17.20 -2.48
N ALA A 212 19.93 -18.09 -2.80
CA ALA A 212 20.01 -18.96 -3.98
C ALA A 212 19.91 -18.18 -5.31
N TYR A 213 19.41 -16.94 -5.28
CA TYR A 213 19.07 -16.14 -6.47
C TYR A 213 19.89 -14.84 -6.59
N LYS A 214 21.06 -14.74 -5.93
CA LYS A 214 21.89 -13.52 -5.82
C LYS A 214 22.07 -12.73 -7.13
N LYS A 215 22.17 -13.40 -8.29
CA LYS A 215 22.33 -12.76 -9.61
C LYS A 215 21.13 -11.89 -10.01
N ASN A 216 19.94 -12.28 -9.57
CA ASN A 216 18.66 -11.64 -9.87
C ASN A 216 18.17 -10.73 -8.74
N VAL A 217 18.95 -10.58 -7.66
CA VAL A 217 18.64 -9.67 -6.56
C VAL A 217 19.16 -8.26 -6.86
N VAL A 218 18.34 -7.25 -6.55
CA VAL A 218 18.65 -5.84 -6.75
C VAL A 218 18.34 -5.08 -5.47
N TYR A 219 19.35 -4.40 -4.93
CA TYR A 219 19.16 -3.64 -3.70
C TYR A 219 18.38 -2.35 -3.93
N PHE A 220 17.35 -2.15 -3.12
CA PHE A 220 16.51 -0.96 -3.11
C PHE A 220 17.36 0.32 -3.03
N MET A 221 17.01 1.31 -3.86
CA MET A 221 17.69 2.61 -4.00
C MET A 221 19.19 2.53 -4.38
N SER A 222 19.64 1.42 -4.95
CA SER A 222 20.93 1.33 -5.66
C SER A 222 20.85 1.96 -7.07
N ILE A 223 22.00 2.23 -7.69
CA ILE A 223 22.04 2.72 -9.08
C ILE A 223 21.37 1.70 -10.02
N LYS A 224 21.66 0.40 -9.85
CA LYS A 224 21.04 -0.69 -10.62
C LYS A 224 19.51 -0.71 -10.45
N HIS A 225 19.02 -0.48 -9.23
CA HIS A 225 17.58 -0.40 -8.98
C HIS A 225 16.91 0.76 -9.74
N ILE A 226 17.46 1.97 -9.59
CA ILE A 226 16.90 3.15 -10.28
C ILE A 226 16.97 2.96 -11.79
N LEU A 227 18.09 2.45 -12.29
CA LEU A 227 18.28 2.13 -13.69
C LEU A 227 17.22 1.15 -14.21
N LEU A 228 16.93 0.07 -13.47
CA LEU A 228 15.89 -0.88 -13.82
C LEU A 228 14.48 -0.26 -13.74
N ILE A 229 14.21 0.65 -12.80
CA ILE A 229 12.97 1.44 -12.81
C ILE A 229 12.83 2.25 -14.11
N LEU A 230 13.93 2.75 -14.68
CA LEU A 230 13.90 3.47 -15.96
C LEU A 230 13.74 2.52 -17.15
N THR A 231 14.42 1.38 -17.17
CA THR A 231 14.51 0.47 -18.34
C THR A 231 13.48 -0.67 -18.38
N SER A 232 13.03 -1.19 -17.24
CA SER A 232 12.15 -2.37 -17.16
C SER A 232 10.88 -2.25 -18.00
N LYS A 233 10.38 -3.39 -18.45
CA LYS A 233 9.17 -3.48 -19.26
C LYS A 233 7.91 -3.21 -18.42
N TYR A 234 7.83 -3.82 -17.24
CA TYR A 234 6.73 -3.65 -16.28
C TYR A 234 7.15 -4.11 -14.86
N PHE A 235 6.25 -3.90 -13.90
CA PHE A 235 6.40 -4.31 -12.50
C PHE A 235 5.45 -5.44 -12.16
N ILE A 236 5.84 -6.31 -11.24
CA ILE A 236 5.03 -7.41 -10.70
C ILE A 236 5.09 -7.28 -9.17
N ALA A 237 3.98 -7.32 -8.45
CA ALA A 237 4.04 -7.30 -6.98
C ALA A 237 2.74 -7.81 -6.33
N SER A 238 2.88 -8.32 -5.10
CA SER A 238 1.78 -8.63 -4.18
C SER A 238 1.13 -7.36 -3.61
N GLU A 239 1.85 -6.24 -3.71
CA GLU A 239 1.54 -4.97 -3.08
C GLU A 239 1.46 -3.87 -4.14
N SER A 240 0.90 -2.71 -3.79
CA SER A 240 0.72 -1.64 -4.77
C SER A 240 2.02 -1.18 -5.45
N LYS A 241 1.89 -0.65 -6.67
CA LYS A 241 3.02 -0.20 -7.50
C LYS A 241 3.99 0.76 -6.80
N GLY A 242 3.49 1.51 -5.82
CA GLY A 242 4.27 2.49 -5.06
C GLY A 242 5.41 1.89 -4.24
N HIS A 243 5.35 0.61 -3.85
CA HIS A 243 6.35 -0.04 -3.00
C HIS A 243 7.69 -0.34 -3.70
N ALA A 244 7.74 -0.21 -5.03
CA ALA A 244 8.99 -0.31 -5.80
C ALA A 244 9.92 0.89 -5.61
N TYR A 245 9.46 2.00 -5.00
CA TYR A 245 10.30 3.18 -4.80
C TYR A 245 10.00 3.89 -3.48
N ALA A 246 10.78 4.92 -3.14
CA ALA A 246 10.56 5.72 -1.95
C ALA A 246 9.15 6.35 -2.01
N TRP A 247 8.26 5.91 -1.11
CA TRP A 247 6.81 6.03 -1.26
C TRP A 247 6.30 7.47 -1.43
N ARG A 248 6.86 8.41 -0.66
CA ARG A 248 6.45 9.83 -0.64
C ARG A 248 7.31 10.73 -1.54
N HIS A 249 8.23 10.15 -2.32
CA HIS A 249 9.11 10.88 -3.23
C HIS A 249 8.45 11.06 -4.59
N ASN A 250 7.44 11.92 -4.65
CA ASN A 250 6.68 12.15 -5.88
C ASN A 250 7.47 12.94 -6.95
N GLN A 251 8.52 13.66 -6.54
CA GLN A 251 9.32 14.52 -7.41
C GLN A 251 10.65 13.86 -7.80
N SER A 252 10.57 12.77 -8.56
CA SER A 252 11.74 11.99 -8.98
C SER A 252 11.53 11.47 -10.40
N ILE A 253 12.62 11.39 -11.16
CA ILE A 253 12.62 10.80 -12.51
C ILE A 253 12.23 9.32 -12.41
N ALA A 254 12.82 8.57 -11.47
CA ALA A 254 12.47 7.18 -11.22
C ALA A 254 10.95 7.03 -10.94
N ARG A 255 10.41 7.86 -10.04
CA ARG A 255 8.97 7.86 -9.72
C ARG A 255 8.10 8.18 -10.93
N TYR A 256 8.53 9.12 -11.78
CA TYR A 256 7.81 9.48 -13.01
C TYR A 256 7.71 8.30 -13.98
N PHE A 257 8.79 7.53 -14.14
CA PHE A 257 8.82 6.33 -14.98
C PHE A 257 7.98 5.21 -14.36
N LEU A 258 8.16 4.95 -13.05
CA LEU A 258 7.40 3.95 -12.31
C LEU A 258 5.90 4.13 -12.49
N ASN A 259 5.39 5.35 -12.34
CA ASN A 259 3.95 5.64 -12.45
C ASN A 259 3.36 5.41 -13.85
N ARG A 260 4.19 5.28 -14.90
CA ARG A 260 3.77 5.16 -16.31
C ARG A 260 4.00 3.78 -16.93
N LYS A 261 4.58 2.86 -16.15
CA LYS A 261 4.82 1.49 -16.57
C LYS A 261 3.66 0.58 -16.18
N PRO A 262 3.44 -0.49 -16.96
CA PRO A 262 2.42 -1.46 -16.66
C PRO A 262 2.72 -2.19 -15.35
N PHE A 263 1.68 -2.78 -14.75
CA PHE A 263 1.74 -3.42 -13.46
C PHE A 263 0.92 -4.70 -13.41
N VAL A 264 1.55 -5.80 -12.99
CA VAL A 264 0.87 -7.06 -12.68
C VAL A 264 0.71 -7.16 -11.17
N PHE A 265 -0.52 -7.28 -10.70
CA PHE A 265 -0.83 -7.38 -9.29
C PHE A 265 -1.09 -8.84 -8.90
N LEU A 266 -0.21 -9.40 -8.09
CA LEU A 266 -0.27 -10.78 -7.57
C LEU A 266 -1.10 -10.91 -6.28
N GLN A 267 -1.53 -9.77 -5.74
CA GLN A 267 -2.22 -9.65 -4.44
C GLN A 267 -1.40 -10.12 -3.23
N HIS A 268 -1.78 -9.65 -2.05
CA HIS A 268 -1.22 -10.07 -0.77
C HIS A 268 -2.19 -10.96 0.02
N GLY A 269 -3.41 -11.13 -0.47
CA GLY A 269 -4.46 -11.92 0.15
C GLY A 269 -5.73 -11.86 -0.69
N VAL A 270 -6.59 -12.86 -0.48
CA VAL A 270 -7.87 -12.99 -1.18
C VAL A 270 -8.81 -11.86 -0.76
N LEU A 271 -9.41 -11.19 -1.74
CA LEU A 271 -10.43 -10.17 -1.56
C LEU A 271 -11.75 -10.80 -1.13
N GLY A 272 -12.53 -10.05 -0.36
CA GLY A 272 -13.86 -10.48 0.05
C GLY A 272 -14.28 -9.84 1.35
N LEU A 273 -13.50 -10.08 2.40
CA LEU A 273 -13.82 -9.64 3.76
C LEU A 273 -13.72 -8.11 3.98
N LYS A 274 -13.06 -7.41 3.06
CA LYS A 274 -12.79 -5.96 3.17
C LYS A 274 -12.89 -5.28 1.81
N GLN A 275 -13.53 -4.11 1.78
CA GLN A 275 -13.49 -3.23 0.61
C GLN A 275 -12.14 -2.51 0.46
N VAL A 276 -11.59 -2.54 -0.76
CA VAL A 276 -10.28 -1.94 -1.13
C VAL A 276 -10.34 -1.13 -2.42
N ASP A 277 -11.56 -0.88 -2.89
CA ASP A 277 -11.94 -0.18 -4.10
C ASP A 277 -11.13 1.12 -4.26
N ARG A 278 -11.11 1.98 -3.23
CA ARG A 278 -10.38 3.26 -3.21
C ARG A 278 -8.89 3.16 -3.60
N THR A 279 -8.26 2.02 -3.36
CA THR A 279 -6.82 1.83 -3.63
C THR A 279 -6.56 1.23 -5.00
N PHE A 280 -7.35 0.24 -5.41
CA PHE A 280 -7.06 -0.60 -6.57
C PHE A 280 -8.07 -0.47 -7.74
N PHE A 281 -9.01 0.47 -7.70
CA PHE A 281 -9.91 0.77 -8.83
C PHE A 281 -9.18 0.81 -10.18
N ALA A 282 -9.78 0.22 -11.22
CA ALA A 282 -9.24 0.22 -12.59
C ALA A 282 -8.97 1.63 -13.13
N ASN A 283 -9.82 2.60 -12.73
CA ASN A 283 -9.68 4.00 -13.12
C ASN A 283 -8.60 4.76 -12.34
N ASN A 284 -7.96 4.13 -11.34
CA ASN A 284 -6.87 4.74 -10.58
C ASN A 284 -5.60 4.83 -11.43
N ARG A 285 -5.24 6.06 -11.83
CA ARG A 285 -4.05 6.31 -12.67
C ARG A 285 -2.72 5.87 -12.05
N LEU A 286 -2.63 5.74 -10.72
CA LEU A 286 -1.38 5.43 -10.04
C LEU A 286 -1.23 3.95 -9.72
N ASN A 287 -2.30 3.31 -9.21
CA ASN A 287 -2.24 1.96 -8.63
C ASN A 287 -3.07 0.90 -9.37
N HIS A 288 -3.72 1.22 -10.50
CA HIS A 288 -4.37 0.18 -11.31
C HIS A 288 -3.37 -0.90 -11.73
N ALA A 289 -3.87 -2.13 -11.81
CA ALA A 289 -3.17 -3.23 -12.45
C ALA A 289 -3.52 -3.27 -13.95
N ASP A 290 -2.57 -3.68 -14.77
CA ASP A 290 -2.80 -4.05 -16.17
C ASP A 290 -3.12 -5.54 -16.31
N LEU A 291 -2.73 -6.35 -15.30
CA LEU A 291 -3.18 -7.72 -15.09
C LEU A 291 -3.38 -7.94 -13.59
N PHE A 292 -4.58 -8.35 -13.20
CA PHE A 292 -4.98 -8.61 -11.83
C PHE A 292 -5.12 -10.12 -11.65
N ILE A 293 -4.28 -10.70 -10.79
CA ILE A 293 -4.39 -12.12 -10.44
C ILE A 293 -5.45 -12.29 -9.36
N THR A 294 -6.27 -13.34 -9.43
CA THR A 294 -7.25 -13.73 -8.41
C THR A 294 -7.16 -15.22 -8.10
N SER A 295 -7.67 -15.60 -6.94
CA SER A 295 -7.64 -16.97 -6.42
C SER A 295 -8.82 -17.85 -6.87
N SER A 296 -9.97 -17.24 -7.16
CA SER A 296 -11.20 -17.93 -7.56
C SER A 296 -12.06 -17.08 -8.50
N GLU A 297 -13.08 -17.70 -9.08
CA GLU A 297 -14.10 -16.99 -9.89
C GLU A 297 -14.92 -16.01 -9.04
N ILE A 298 -15.21 -16.34 -7.78
CA ILE A 298 -15.88 -15.42 -6.85
C ILE A 298 -15.05 -14.14 -6.69
N GLU A 299 -13.75 -14.29 -6.43
CA GLU A 299 -12.87 -13.14 -6.32
C GLU A 299 -12.75 -12.36 -7.63
N LYS A 300 -12.72 -13.05 -8.78
CA LYS A 300 -12.74 -12.41 -10.09
C LYS A 300 -13.99 -11.54 -10.26
N HIS A 301 -15.18 -12.04 -9.90
CA HIS A 301 -16.41 -11.24 -9.94
C HIS A 301 -16.32 -10.00 -9.04
N ILE A 302 -15.71 -10.10 -7.86
CA ILE A 302 -15.46 -8.91 -7.01
C ILE A 302 -14.63 -7.86 -7.77
N VAL A 303 -13.58 -8.29 -8.47
CA VAL A 303 -12.70 -7.38 -9.24
C VAL A 303 -13.41 -6.77 -10.45
N LEU A 304 -14.27 -7.52 -11.13
CA LEU A 304 -15.05 -7.00 -12.26
C LEU A 304 -16.13 -6.02 -11.81
N ASP A 305 -16.96 -6.44 -10.85
CA ASP A 305 -18.19 -5.75 -10.48
C ASP A 305 -17.93 -4.51 -9.62
N PHE A 306 -16.95 -4.58 -8.70
CA PHE A 306 -16.67 -3.49 -7.75
C PHE A 306 -15.43 -2.68 -8.09
N LEU A 307 -14.40 -3.27 -8.71
CA LEU A 307 -13.16 -2.55 -9.04
C LEU A 307 -13.13 -2.01 -10.48
N GLY A 308 -14.08 -2.44 -11.33
CA GLY A 308 -14.29 -1.93 -12.68
C GLY A 308 -13.26 -2.43 -13.71
N TYR A 309 -12.67 -3.59 -13.47
CA TYR A 309 -11.74 -4.21 -14.43
C TYR A 309 -12.51 -4.94 -15.54
N GLU A 310 -11.90 -5.03 -16.71
CA GLU A 310 -12.40 -5.90 -17.79
C GLU A 310 -11.93 -7.33 -17.59
N ASP A 311 -12.75 -8.30 -18.00
CA ASP A 311 -12.49 -9.75 -17.88
C ASP A 311 -11.08 -10.16 -18.36
N LYS A 312 -10.67 -9.64 -19.52
CA LYS A 312 -9.34 -9.93 -20.13
C LYS A 312 -8.14 -9.45 -19.28
N ASN A 313 -8.37 -8.56 -18.33
CA ASN A 313 -7.34 -8.01 -17.43
C ASN A 313 -7.33 -8.72 -16.07
N VAL A 314 -8.16 -9.75 -15.87
CA VAL A 314 -8.25 -10.50 -14.61
C VAL A 314 -8.05 -12.00 -14.88
N ALA A 315 -7.18 -12.66 -14.12
CA ALA A 315 -6.87 -14.07 -14.32
C ALA A 315 -7.05 -14.86 -13.02
N VAL A 316 -7.84 -15.94 -13.08
CA VAL A 316 -8.00 -16.88 -11.97
C VAL A 316 -6.86 -17.89 -11.99
N THR A 317 -5.96 -17.79 -11.02
CA THR A 317 -4.75 -18.63 -10.95
C THR A 317 -4.41 -19.06 -9.53
N GLY A 318 -5.23 -18.83 -8.52
CA GLY A 318 -4.76 -19.02 -7.14
C GLY A 318 -3.59 -18.10 -6.79
N LEU A 319 -3.04 -18.29 -5.60
CA LEU A 319 -1.95 -17.47 -5.08
C LEU A 319 -0.63 -18.25 -5.08
N ALA A 320 0.46 -17.63 -5.56
CA ALA A 320 1.76 -18.30 -5.67
C ALA A 320 2.28 -18.85 -4.33
N ARG A 321 1.96 -18.22 -3.20
CA ARG A 321 2.40 -18.67 -1.87
C ARG A 321 1.85 -20.03 -1.47
N TRP A 322 0.71 -20.41 -2.04
CA TRP A 322 0.07 -21.68 -1.79
C TRP A 322 0.77 -22.87 -2.45
N ASP A 323 1.71 -22.63 -3.38
CA ASP A 323 2.55 -23.69 -3.94
C ASP A 323 3.58 -24.20 -2.93
N ASN A 324 3.99 -23.36 -1.97
CA ASN A 324 4.96 -23.72 -0.94
C ASN A 324 4.30 -24.44 0.25
N PHE A 325 3.57 -25.51 -0.07
CA PHE A 325 3.03 -26.40 0.95
C PHE A 325 4.10 -27.40 1.39
N GLN A 326 4.91 -27.00 2.37
CA GLN A 326 5.65 -27.96 3.17
C GLN A 326 4.67 -28.62 4.15
N ARG A 327 4.57 -29.96 4.12
CA ARG A 327 3.82 -30.71 5.14
C ARG A 327 4.53 -30.52 6.47
N VAL A 328 4.03 -29.61 7.29
CA VAL A 328 4.43 -29.46 8.68
C VAL A 328 3.42 -30.23 9.52
N PRO A 329 3.84 -31.09 10.46
CA PRO A 329 2.94 -31.73 11.40
C PRO A 329 2.08 -30.68 12.11
N LYS A 330 0.78 -30.95 12.19
CA LYS A 330 -0.14 -30.17 13.01
C LYS A 330 0.18 -30.40 14.48
N GLU A 331 0.04 -29.35 15.26
CA GLU A 331 0.20 -29.31 16.71
C GLU A 331 -1.18 -29.07 17.32
N LYS A 332 -1.43 -29.55 18.55
CA LYS A 332 -2.64 -29.23 19.31
C LYS A 332 -2.64 -27.75 19.70
N LYS A 333 -2.94 -26.91 18.73
CA LYS A 333 -2.78 -25.47 18.80
C LYS A 333 -3.94 -24.76 18.14
N ILE A 334 -4.45 -23.77 18.86
CA ILE A 334 -5.46 -22.80 18.41
C ILE A 334 -4.75 -21.47 18.21
N PHE A 335 -4.72 -20.98 16.98
CA PHE A 335 -4.10 -19.69 16.67
C PHE A 335 -5.15 -18.59 16.55
N VAL A 336 -5.02 -17.56 17.39
CA VAL A 336 -5.93 -16.43 17.46
C VAL A 336 -5.21 -15.17 17.00
N MET A 337 -5.67 -14.56 15.91
CA MET A 337 -5.05 -13.37 15.33
C MET A 337 -6.12 -12.35 14.87
N PRO A 338 -6.51 -11.40 15.74
CA PRO A 338 -7.38 -10.29 15.34
C PRO A 338 -6.71 -9.35 14.33
N THR A 339 -7.52 -8.71 13.49
CA THR A 339 -7.07 -7.55 12.72
C THR A 339 -7.06 -6.28 13.57
N TRP A 340 -6.26 -5.30 13.17
CA TRP A 340 -6.21 -3.99 13.85
C TRP A 340 -7.37 -3.10 13.40
N ARG A 341 -7.85 -2.24 14.31
CA ARG A 341 -8.84 -1.19 14.03
C ARG A 341 -8.16 0.16 14.01
N VAL A 342 -8.41 0.93 12.95
CA VAL A 342 -7.81 2.27 12.76
C VAL A 342 -8.13 3.20 13.93
N LYS A 343 -9.37 3.16 14.42
CA LYS A 343 -9.83 4.02 15.51
C LYS A 343 -9.13 3.74 16.84
N LEU A 344 -8.69 2.50 17.07
CA LEU A 344 -8.08 2.09 18.35
C LEU A 344 -6.57 2.36 18.40
N GLU A 345 -5.91 2.55 17.24
CA GLU A 345 -4.45 2.70 17.16
C GLU A 345 -3.90 3.86 17.98
N LEU A 346 -4.67 4.95 18.13
CA LEU A 346 -4.22 6.19 18.77
C LEU A 346 -4.91 6.50 20.11
N LEU A 347 -5.75 5.60 20.62
CA LEU A 347 -6.44 5.79 21.91
C LEU A 347 -5.48 5.82 23.10
N SER A 348 -5.89 6.41 24.20
CA SER A 348 -5.22 6.18 25.49
C SER A 348 -5.45 4.76 25.99
N ASP A 349 -4.65 4.33 26.97
CA ASP A 349 -4.80 3.03 27.62
C ASP A 349 -6.21 2.87 28.24
N ALA A 350 -6.72 3.90 28.91
CA ALA A 350 -8.05 3.88 29.53
C ALA A 350 -9.17 3.70 28.49
N GLU A 351 -9.16 4.49 27.42
CA GLU A 351 -10.15 4.39 26.34
C GLU A 351 -10.07 3.04 25.60
N PHE A 352 -8.86 2.49 25.43
CA PHE A 352 -8.69 1.17 24.82
C PHE A 352 -9.32 0.06 25.67
N LEU A 353 -9.14 0.11 27.00
CA LEU A 353 -9.72 -0.86 27.94
C LEU A 353 -11.26 -0.80 28.00
N GLU A 354 -11.87 0.28 27.52
CA GLU A 354 -13.32 0.39 27.38
C GLU A 354 -13.85 -0.15 26.05
N SER A 355 -12.96 -0.43 25.09
CA SER A 355 -13.36 -0.87 23.75
C SER A 355 -13.95 -2.28 23.73
N ASP A 356 -14.91 -2.51 22.85
CA ASP A 356 -15.49 -3.85 22.62
C ASP A 356 -14.43 -4.84 22.15
N PHE A 357 -13.40 -4.36 21.44
CA PHE A 357 -12.24 -5.18 21.05
C PHE A 357 -11.53 -5.77 22.26
N TYR A 358 -11.13 -4.91 23.20
CA TYR A 358 -10.45 -5.37 24.41
C TYR A 358 -11.36 -6.29 25.22
N ARG A 359 -12.60 -5.86 25.49
CA ARG A 359 -13.55 -6.64 26.30
C ARG A 359 -13.79 -8.03 25.72
N SER A 360 -14.00 -8.15 24.42
CA SER A 360 -14.30 -9.43 23.75
C SER A 360 -13.14 -10.42 23.83
N TYR A 361 -11.91 -9.98 23.53
CA TYR A 361 -10.73 -10.85 23.61
C TYR A 361 -10.26 -11.09 25.05
N CYS A 362 -10.38 -10.11 25.94
CA CYS A 362 -10.06 -10.30 27.35
C CYS A 362 -11.00 -11.33 28.00
N ASN A 363 -12.31 -11.25 27.72
CA ASN A 363 -13.29 -12.25 28.16
C ASN A 363 -13.00 -13.65 27.63
N LEU A 364 -12.42 -13.78 26.43
CA LEU A 364 -11.97 -15.06 25.91
C LEU A 364 -10.75 -15.56 26.69
N LEU A 365 -9.66 -14.78 26.69
CA LEU A 365 -8.33 -15.19 27.17
C LEU A 365 -8.22 -15.37 28.69
N HIS A 366 -9.09 -14.73 29.47
CA HIS A 366 -9.09 -14.83 30.94
C HIS A 366 -10.24 -15.66 31.49
N SER A 367 -11.08 -16.28 30.64
CA SER A 367 -12.17 -17.12 31.13
C SER A 367 -11.67 -18.43 31.74
N ASP A 368 -12.20 -18.82 32.89
CA ASP A 368 -11.93 -20.14 33.46
C ASP A 368 -12.32 -21.27 32.51
N ARG A 369 -13.34 -21.01 31.69
CA ARG A 369 -13.85 -21.94 30.69
C ARG A 369 -12.83 -22.24 29.58
N ILE A 370 -12.13 -21.26 29.02
CA ILE A 370 -11.10 -21.55 28.01
C ILE A 370 -9.96 -22.34 28.63
N LYS A 371 -9.53 -21.96 29.84
CA LYS A 371 -8.46 -22.64 30.58
C LYS A 371 -8.82 -24.12 30.76
N GLU A 372 -10.01 -24.42 31.26
CA GLU A 372 -10.49 -25.80 31.42
C GLU A 372 -10.50 -26.59 30.11
N ILE A 373 -10.94 -25.98 29.00
CA ILE A 373 -10.94 -26.62 27.67
C ILE A 373 -9.51 -26.97 27.25
N LEU A 374 -8.56 -26.03 27.38
CA LEU A 374 -7.16 -26.21 26.98
C LEU A 374 -6.47 -27.30 27.82
N HIS A 375 -6.60 -27.24 29.15
CA HIS A 375 -6.02 -28.24 30.06
C HIS A 375 -6.55 -29.66 29.82
N LYS A 376 -7.86 -29.83 29.67
CA LYS A 376 -8.46 -31.16 29.45
C LYS A 376 -8.09 -31.80 28.13
N SER A 377 -7.76 -30.98 27.13
CA SER A 377 -7.52 -31.45 25.77
C SER A 377 -6.05 -31.50 25.37
N GLY A 378 -5.20 -30.81 26.13
CA GLY A 378 -3.77 -30.61 25.83
C GLY A 378 -3.54 -29.65 24.66
N TYR A 379 -4.46 -28.72 24.41
CA TYR A 379 -4.27 -27.66 23.42
C TYR A 379 -3.61 -26.44 24.04
N GLN A 380 -2.83 -25.72 23.23
CA GLN A 380 -2.37 -24.37 23.52
C GLN A 380 -3.07 -23.34 22.63
N LEU A 381 -3.34 -22.16 23.18
CA LEU A 381 -3.87 -21.01 22.46
C LEU A 381 -2.76 -20.00 22.23
N HIS A 382 -2.39 -19.77 20.98
CA HIS A 382 -1.42 -18.76 20.58
C HIS A 382 -2.17 -17.49 20.16
N PHE A 383 -1.97 -16.39 20.88
CA PHE A 383 -2.60 -15.10 20.58
C PHE A 383 -1.57 -14.13 19.98
N MET A 384 -1.82 -13.66 18.75
CA MET A 384 -0.95 -12.73 18.04
C MET A 384 -1.66 -11.41 17.75
N LEU A 385 -1.16 -10.32 18.34
CA LEU A 385 -1.60 -8.98 17.98
C LEU A 385 -0.85 -8.45 16.75
N HIS A 386 -1.54 -7.61 15.98
CA HIS A 386 -0.90 -6.84 14.92
C HIS A 386 0.18 -5.90 15.51
N PRO A 387 1.32 -5.65 14.84
CA PRO A 387 2.41 -4.81 15.37
C PRO A 387 2.00 -3.41 15.86
N LYS A 388 0.92 -2.84 15.29
CA LYS A 388 0.35 -1.55 15.72
C LYS A 388 -0.31 -1.58 17.10
N PHE A 389 -0.68 -2.75 17.60
CA PHE A 389 -1.35 -2.94 18.90
C PHE A 389 -0.41 -3.49 19.98
N VAL A 390 0.88 -3.69 19.69
CA VAL A 390 1.87 -4.24 20.64
C VAL A 390 1.92 -3.45 21.95
N ARG A 391 1.68 -2.13 21.94
CA ARG A 391 1.62 -1.33 23.18
C ARG A 391 0.53 -1.76 24.16
N PHE A 392 -0.54 -2.38 23.66
CA PHE A 392 -1.70 -2.84 24.43
C PHE A 392 -1.59 -4.32 24.83
N GLU A 393 -0.56 -5.01 24.37
CA GLU A 393 -0.39 -6.45 24.57
C GLU A 393 -0.35 -6.85 26.04
N LYS A 394 0.23 -5.99 26.89
CA LYS A 394 0.28 -6.15 28.35
C LYS A 394 -1.09 -6.44 29.01
N TYR A 395 -2.18 -6.09 28.34
CA TYR A 395 -3.55 -6.31 28.83
C TYR A 395 -4.15 -7.66 28.43
N PHE A 396 -3.49 -8.41 27.55
CA PHE A 396 -3.95 -9.72 27.07
C PHE A 396 -3.14 -10.88 27.66
N ILE A 397 -2.12 -10.59 28.47
CA ILE A 397 -1.30 -11.59 29.14
C ILE A 397 -2.17 -12.38 30.12
N SER A 398 -2.32 -13.68 29.85
CA SER A 398 -3.02 -14.61 30.73
C SER A 398 -2.09 -15.14 31.81
N ASP A 399 -2.67 -15.57 32.94
CA ASP A 399 -2.01 -16.30 34.03
C ASP A 399 -1.89 -17.81 33.76
N ASP A 400 -2.48 -18.31 32.67
CA ASP A 400 -2.44 -19.72 32.28
C ASP A 400 -1.34 -20.01 31.25
N GLU A 401 -0.51 -21.03 31.51
CA GLU A 401 0.61 -21.42 30.64
C GLU A 401 0.18 -21.93 29.26
N ASN A 402 -1.07 -22.38 29.10
CA ASN A 402 -1.60 -22.83 27.81
C ASN A 402 -2.06 -21.65 26.93
N ILE A 403 -2.00 -20.41 27.40
CA ILE A 403 -2.34 -19.21 26.64
C ILE A 403 -1.08 -18.38 26.43
N VAL A 404 -0.54 -18.45 25.21
CA VAL A 404 0.77 -17.88 24.88
C VAL A 404 0.58 -16.67 23.97
N ILE A 405 1.15 -15.54 24.38
CA ILE A 405 1.27 -14.36 23.50
C ILE A 405 2.46 -14.59 22.56
N VAL A 406 2.21 -14.50 21.26
CA VAL A 406 3.24 -14.69 20.23
C VAL A 406 3.40 -13.45 19.37
N HIS A 407 4.64 -13.19 18.94
CA HIS A 407 4.96 -12.01 18.15
C HIS A 407 5.33 -12.36 16.70
N GLN A 408 4.87 -11.53 15.77
CA GLN A 408 5.20 -11.68 14.34
C GLN A 408 6.72 -11.56 14.06
N SER A 409 7.49 -10.92 14.95
CA SER A 409 8.95 -10.82 14.87
C SER A 409 9.66 -12.13 15.19
N GLU A 410 9.02 -13.03 15.93
CA GLU A 410 9.59 -14.28 16.41
C GLU A 410 9.14 -15.46 15.56
N VAL A 411 7.83 -15.53 15.29
CA VAL A 411 7.22 -16.62 14.53
C VAL A 411 6.48 -16.06 13.31
N PRO A 412 6.80 -16.51 12.09
CA PRO A 412 6.05 -16.13 10.90
C PRO A 412 4.60 -16.62 10.95
N ILE A 413 3.65 -15.77 10.53
CA ILE A 413 2.21 -16.11 10.47
C ILE A 413 1.98 -17.40 9.68
N ASP A 414 2.67 -17.59 8.54
CA ASP A 414 2.55 -18.80 7.72
C ASP A 414 2.88 -20.08 8.51
N ARG A 415 3.83 -20.02 9.45
CA ARG A 415 4.18 -21.16 10.31
C ARG A 415 3.05 -21.44 11.30
N GLU A 416 2.50 -20.42 11.95
CA GLU A 416 1.38 -20.58 12.88
C GLU A 416 0.13 -21.15 12.19
N LEU A 417 -0.19 -20.68 10.98
CA LEU A 417 -1.31 -21.22 10.20
C LEU A 417 -1.09 -22.70 9.82
N LYS A 418 0.13 -23.06 9.39
CA LYS A 418 0.44 -24.43 8.97
C LYS A 418 0.47 -25.42 10.12
N THR A 419 0.90 -25.00 11.31
CA THR A 419 1.03 -25.87 12.49
C THR A 419 -0.22 -25.91 13.36
N SER A 420 -1.09 -24.90 13.31
CA SER A 420 -2.34 -24.90 14.08
C SER A 420 -3.40 -25.82 13.48
N GLU A 421 -4.22 -26.39 14.37
CA GLU A 421 -5.40 -27.18 14.02
C GLU A 421 -6.69 -26.36 13.99
N LEU A 422 -6.69 -25.16 14.58
CA LEU A 422 -7.79 -24.20 14.47
C LEU A 422 -7.24 -22.78 14.39
N VAL A 423 -7.81 -21.96 13.51
CA VAL A 423 -7.54 -20.53 13.43
C VAL A 423 -8.78 -19.74 13.84
N ILE A 424 -8.59 -18.71 14.64
CA ILE A 424 -9.62 -17.74 15.00
C ILE A 424 -9.13 -16.37 14.60
N THR A 425 -9.85 -15.70 13.71
CA THR A 425 -9.58 -14.33 13.31
C THR A 425 -10.91 -13.59 13.16
N ASP A 426 -10.94 -12.39 12.57
CA ASP A 426 -12.15 -11.57 12.46
C ASP A 426 -12.50 -11.23 10.99
N TYR A 427 -11.73 -10.34 10.37
CA TYR A 427 -11.90 -9.85 9.00
C TYR A 427 -10.61 -9.99 8.19
N SER A 428 -9.76 -10.93 8.58
CA SER A 428 -8.44 -11.15 7.98
C SER A 428 -8.50 -12.11 6.80
N SER A 429 -7.80 -11.81 5.71
CA SER A 429 -7.66 -12.74 4.59
C SER A 429 -6.86 -14.00 4.92
N ILE A 430 -6.21 -14.08 6.10
CA ILE A 430 -5.51 -15.31 6.54
C ILE A 430 -6.47 -16.49 6.70
N THR A 431 -7.78 -16.23 6.85
CA THR A 431 -8.83 -17.27 6.82
C THR A 431 -8.70 -18.12 5.58
N TRP A 432 -8.44 -17.51 4.43
CA TRP A 432 -8.28 -18.24 3.17
C TRP A 432 -6.99 -19.06 3.13
N ASP A 433 -5.91 -18.56 3.72
CA ASP A 433 -4.67 -19.34 3.84
C ASP A 433 -4.85 -20.54 4.79
N ALA A 434 -5.55 -20.35 5.92
CA ALA A 434 -5.87 -21.43 6.85
C ALA A 434 -6.68 -22.52 6.14
N LEU A 435 -7.76 -22.14 5.46
CA LEU A 435 -8.61 -23.06 4.70
C LEU A 435 -7.82 -23.77 3.59
N TYR A 436 -6.88 -23.09 2.91
CA TYR A 436 -6.02 -23.73 1.91
C TYR A 436 -5.05 -24.75 2.53
N TYR A 437 -4.61 -24.53 3.77
CA TYR A 437 -3.73 -25.43 4.52
C TYR A 437 -4.49 -26.50 5.31
N ASP A 438 -5.73 -26.81 4.93
CA ASP A 438 -6.63 -27.76 5.59
C ASP A 438 -6.76 -27.48 7.10
N CYS A 439 -6.79 -26.18 7.46
CA CYS A 439 -7.00 -25.73 8.83
C CYS A 439 -8.36 -25.00 8.93
N PRO A 440 -9.30 -25.46 9.77
CA PRO A 440 -10.54 -24.76 10.01
C PRO A 440 -10.29 -23.36 10.57
N ALA A 441 -11.16 -22.43 10.17
CA ALA A 441 -11.12 -21.05 10.60
C ALA A 441 -12.49 -20.61 11.13
N LEU A 442 -12.47 -19.89 12.25
CA LEU A 442 -13.64 -19.20 12.82
C LEU A 442 -13.43 -17.69 12.74
N LEU A 443 -14.48 -16.96 12.39
CA LEU A 443 -14.49 -15.51 12.26
C LEU A 443 -15.22 -14.89 13.46
N PHE A 444 -14.47 -14.46 14.47
CA PHE A 444 -14.98 -13.77 15.63
C PHE A 444 -15.24 -12.29 15.33
N GLN A 445 -16.48 -11.98 14.92
CA GLN A 445 -16.92 -10.67 14.42
C GLN A 445 -17.91 -10.01 15.38
N PHE A 446 -17.49 -9.78 16.62
CA PHE A 446 -18.31 -9.11 17.65
C PHE A 446 -18.71 -7.67 17.26
N ASP A 447 -17.90 -6.99 16.45
CA ASP A 447 -18.06 -5.60 16.01
C ASP A 447 -18.57 -5.47 14.55
N GLN A 448 -19.23 -6.50 14.00
CA GLN A 448 -19.59 -6.59 12.57
C GLN A 448 -20.34 -5.36 12.04
N LYS A 449 -21.28 -4.83 12.83
CA LYS A 449 -22.06 -3.66 12.42
C LYS A 449 -21.16 -2.44 12.17
N GLU A 450 -20.31 -2.11 13.13
CA GLU A 450 -19.38 -0.98 13.02
C GLU A 450 -18.36 -1.19 11.89
N TYR A 451 -17.89 -2.44 11.74
CA TYR A 451 -16.96 -2.78 10.66
C TYR A 451 -17.56 -2.55 9.28
N LEU A 452 -18.82 -2.98 9.05
CA LEU A 452 -19.51 -2.80 7.78
C LEU A 452 -19.80 -1.33 7.47
N GLU A 453 -20.09 -0.51 8.48
CA GLU A 453 -20.30 0.94 8.32
C GLU A 453 -19.01 1.70 7.96
N THR A 454 -17.86 1.26 8.49
CA THR A 454 -16.59 2.01 8.37
C THR A 454 -15.68 1.49 7.25
N GLN A 455 -15.63 0.17 7.09
CA GLN A 455 -14.68 -0.54 6.24
C GLN A 455 -15.38 -1.20 5.04
N GLY A 456 -16.57 -1.78 5.27
CA GLY A 456 -17.34 -2.53 4.29
C GLY A 456 -16.75 -3.89 3.93
N SER A 457 -17.58 -4.76 3.35
CA SER A 457 -17.22 -6.08 2.81
C SER A 457 -17.73 -6.21 1.37
N TYR A 458 -17.09 -7.07 0.57
CA TYR A 458 -17.64 -7.50 -0.73
C TYR A 458 -18.47 -8.78 -0.61
N LEU A 459 -18.11 -9.66 0.33
CA LEU A 459 -18.90 -10.86 0.65
C LEU A 459 -20.03 -10.51 1.60
N ASP A 460 -21.17 -11.17 1.45
CA ASP A 460 -22.29 -11.04 2.38
C ASP A 460 -22.11 -12.03 3.53
N PHE A 461 -21.73 -11.50 4.69
CA PHE A 461 -21.48 -12.29 5.89
C PHE A 461 -22.67 -13.12 6.37
N ASN A 462 -23.91 -12.79 6.00
CA ASN A 462 -25.08 -13.57 6.42
C ASN A 462 -25.32 -14.80 5.54
N THR A 463 -24.80 -14.83 4.31
CA THR A 463 -25.06 -15.88 3.33
C THR A 463 -23.80 -16.63 2.91
N ASP A 464 -22.67 -15.94 2.83
CA ASP A 464 -21.43 -16.47 2.29
C ASP A 464 -20.58 -17.23 3.32
N LEU A 465 -20.61 -16.80 4.58
CA LEU A 465 -19.71 -17.24 5.66
C LEU A 465 -20.43 -17.49 6.99
N SER A 466 -21.76 -17.64 6.97
CA SER A 466 -22.60 -17.76 8.17
C SER A 466 -22.14 -18.85 9.14
N ASP A 467 -21.63 -19.97 8.61
CA ASP A 467 -21.32 -21.15 9.40
C ASP A 467 -20.06 -20.99 10.27
N ILE A 468 -19.16 -20.08 9.85
CA ILE A 468 -17.89 -19.82 10.53
C ILE A 468 -17.88 -18.49 11.28
N ILE A 469 -18.90 -17.64 11.10
CA ILE A 469 -19.00 -16.36 11.80
C ILE A 469 -19.60 -16.54 13.19
N ILE A 470 -18.94 -15.95 14.17
CA ILE A 470 -19.33 -15.97 15.57
C ILE A 470 -19.29 -14.54 16.09
N LYS A 471 -20.39 -14.07 16.68
CA LYS A 471 -20.52 -12.67 17.14
C LYS A 471 -20.41 -12.50 18.65
N ASP A 472 -20.36 -13.61 19.39
CA ASP A 472 -20.40 -13.63 20.85
C ASP A 472 -19.28 -14.52 21.42
N SER A 473 -18.69 -14.11 22.54
CA SER A 473 -17.56 -14.82 23.14
C SER A 473 -17.95 -16.16 23.76
N GLN A 474 -19.15 -16.30 24.33
CA GLN A 474 -19.62 -17.59 24.87
C GLN A 474 -19.92 -18.57 23.73
N ALA A 475 -20.53 -18.11 22.65
CA ALA A 475 -20.71 -18.92 21.44
C ALA A 475 -19.36 -19.36 20.84
N LEU A 476 -18.32 -18.51 20.91
CA LEU A 476 -16.97 -18.88 20.48
C LEU A 476 -16.40 -20.00 21.36
N LEU A 477 -16.54 -19.89 22.69
CA LEU A 477 -16.13 -20.93 23.63
C LEU A 477 -16.86 -22.27 23.37
N ASP A 478 -18.16 -22.22 23.06
CA ASP A 478 -18.95 -23.41 22.70
C ASP A 478 -18.39 -24.10 21.44
N ARG A 479 -18.04 -23.29 20.43
CA ARG A 479 -17.44 -23.79 19.17
C ARG A 479 -16.06 -24.37 19.39
N ILE A 480 -15.21 -23.73 20.18
CA ILE A 480 -13.88 -24.27 20.55
C ILE A 480 -14.04 -25.59 21.31
N ALA A 481 -14.91 -25.65 22.32
CA ALA A 481 -15.15 -26.87 23.09
C ALA A 481 -15.66 -28.02 22.20
N THR A 482 -16.49 -27.71 21.21
CA THR A 482 -17.00 -28.71 20.25
C THR A 482 -15.89 -29.19 19.32
N PHE A 483 -15.10 -28.27 18.75
CA PHE A 483 -13.98 -28.59 17.89
C PHE A 483 -12.97 -29.51 18.58
N VAL A 484 -12.58 -29.17 19.80
CA VAL A 484 -11.59 -29.92 20.59
C VAL A 484 -12.07 -31.34 20.95
N ARG A 485 -13.40 -31.56 21.07
CA ARG A 485 -13.98 -32.89 21.28
C ARG A 485 -14.12 -33.69 19.98
N HIS A 486 -14.38 -33.01 18.86
CA HIS A 486 -14.66 -33.62 17.57
C HIS A 486 -13.95 -32.82 16.46
N THR A 487 -12.70 -33.22 16.18
CA THR A 487 -11.83 -32.57 15.17
C THR A 487 -12.46 -32.53 13.77
N ASP A 488 -13.37 -33.47 13.46
CA ASP A 488 -13.94 -33.67 12.12
C ASP A 488 -15.18 -32.80 11.81
N THR A 489 -15.57 -31.89 12.72
CA THR A 489 -16.90 -31.24 12.66
C THR A 489 -17.02 -30.02 11.74
N VAL A 490 -15.91 -29.43 11.28
CA VAL A 490 -15.97 -28.28 10.36
C VAL A 490 -15.88 -28.79 8.93
N ASN A 491 -16.97 -28.68 8.17
CA ASN A 491 -16.97 -29.05 6.75
C ASN A 491 -16.18 -28.02 5.93
N LEU A 492 -14.87 -28.24 5.82
CA LEU A 492 -13.97 -27.41 5.01
C LEU A 492 -14.20 -27.58 3.52
N SER A 493 -14.70 -28.75 3.09
CA SER A 493 -14.80 -29.09 1.68
C SER A 493 -15.76 -28.16 0.92
N SER A 494 -16.88 -27.76 1.53
CA SER A 494 -17.83 -26.83 0.89
C SER A 494 -17.23 -25.44 0.71
N LEU A 495 -16.54 -24.91 1.74
CA LEU A 495 -15.85 -23.63 1.66
C LEU A 495 -14.68 -23.68 0.68
N GLN A 496 -13.92 -24.77 0.67
CA GLN A 496 -12.80 -24.93 -0.23
C GLN A 496 -13.27 -24.98 -1.70
N GLN A 497 -14.31 -25.77 -1.98
CA GLN A 497 -14.91 -25.85 -3.33
C GLN A 497 -15.50 -24.52 -3.79
N LYS A 498 -16.08 -23.75 -2.86
CA LYS A 498 -16.68 -22.45 -3.17
C LYS A 498 -15.62 -21.37 -3.43
N TYR A 499 -14.57 -21.30 -2.60
CA TYR A 499 -13.67 -20.13 -2.57
C TYR A 499 -12.29 -20.34 -3.20
N PHE A 500 -11.92 -21.55 -3.60
CA PHE A 500 -10.67 -21.80 -4.33
C PHE A 500 -10.95 -22.31 -5.74
N GLY A 501 -10.34 -21.66 -6.75
CA GLY A 501 -10.38 -22.17 -8.12
C GLY A 501 -9.47 -23.40 -8.31
N TYR A 502 -8.41 -23.50 -7.51
CA TYR A 502 -7.38 -24.55 -7.63
C TYR A 502 -6.77 -24.87 -6.27
N THR A 503 -6.45 -26.14 -6.05
CA THR A 503 -5.71 -26.67 -4.88
C THR A 503 -4.53 -27.58 -5.28
N ASP A 504 -4.19 -27.58 -6.57
CA ASP A 504 -3.22 -28.46 -7.23
C ASP A 504 -1.75 -28.05 -7.03
N LYS A 505 -1.50 -26.88 -6.42
CA LYS A 505 -0.16 -26.29 -6.19
C LYS A 505 0.61 -25.91 -7.47
N ASP A 506 -0.12 -25.74 -8.58
CA ASP A 506 0.41 -25.21 -9.84
C ASP A 506 0.08 -23.71 -10.02
N ASN A 507 -0.06 -22.96 -8.92
CA ASN A 507 -0.51 -21.56 -8.96
C ASN A 507 0.50 -20.67 -9.68
N SER A 508 1.79 -20.78 -9.34
CA SER A 508 2.87 -20.00 -9.96
C SER A 508 3.03 -20.31 -11.44
N LYS A 509 2.77 -21.56 -11.85
CA LYS A 509 2.74 -21.97 -13.26
C LYS A 509 1.62 -21.26 -14.01
N ARG A 510 0.39 -21.31 -13.50
CA ARG A 510 -0.77 -20.64 -14.10
C ARG A 510 -0.63 -19.11 -14.09
N ILE A 511 0.02 -18.53 -13.08
CA ILE A 511 0.42 -17.12 -13.05
C ILE A 511 1.38 -16.81 -14.20
N ASN A 512 2.44 -17.62 -14.37
CA ASN A 512 3.41 -17.42 -15.45
C ASN A 512 2.74 -17.48 -16.82
N GLU A 513 1.92 -18.50 -17.07
CA GLU A 513 1.17 -18.65 -18.33
C GLU A 513 0.23 -17.46 -18.60
N SER A 514 -0.42 -16.93 -17.56
CA SER A 514 -1.30 -15.76 -17.67
C SER A 514 -0.52 -14.48 -17.95
N ILE A 515 0.63 -14.29 -17.31
CA ILE A 515 1.54 -13.17 -17.58
C ILE A 515 2.10 -13.26 -19.00
N ASP A 516 2.48 -14.45 -19.48
CA ASP A 516 3.00 -14.64 -20.83
C ASP A 516 1.94 -14.35 -21.90
N ARG A 517 0.69 -14.80 -21.69
CA ARG A 517 -0.45 -14.47 -22.57
C ARG A 517 -0.72 -12.97 -22.58
N TRP A 518 -0.82 -12.36 -21.41
CA TRP A 518 -1.01 -10.92 -21.27
C TRP A 518 0.11 -10.14 -21.96
N GLU A 519 1.38 -10.49 -21.70
CA GLU A 519 2.54 -9.81 -22.26
C GLU A 519 2.58 -9.89 -23.80
N LYS A 520 2.17 -11.02 -24.40
CA LYS A 520 2.07 -11.15 -25.87
C LYS A 520 0.97 -10.25 -26.46
N SER A 521 -0.14 -10.09 -25.75
CA SER A 521 -1.27 -9.26 -26.19
C SER A 521 -1.08 -7.76 -25.90
N TYR A 522 -0.24 -7.42 -24.91
CA TYR A 522 -0.10 -6.05 -24.42
C TYR A 522 0.70 -5.17 -25.38
N GLN A 523 0.12 -4.03 -25.77
CA GLN A 523 0.78 -3.07 -26.64
C GLN A 523 1.78 -2.18 -25.88
N PHE A 524 3.01 -2.66 -25.73
CA PHE A 524 4.10 -1.87 -25.14
C PHE A 524 4.49 -0.69 -26.03
N LYS A 525 3.99 0.50 -25.70
CA LYS A 525 4.38 1.74 -26.38
C LYS A 525 5.62 2.35 -25.71
N PRO A 526 6.74 2.53 -26.44
CA PRO A 526 7.91 3.21 -25.91
C PRO A 526 7.56 4.60 -25.38
N MET A 527 8.14 5.00 -24.25
CA MET A 527 7.84 6.28 -23.59
C MET A 527 8.07 7.50 -24.49
N TYR A 528 9.09 7.45 -25.37
CA TYR A 528 9.36 8.53 -26.32
C TYR A 528 8.23 8.68 -27.36
N ARG A 529 7.57 7.60 -27.81
CA ARG A 529 6.43 7.67 -28.74
C ARG A 529 5.15 8.20 -28.08
N LYS A 530 4.93 7.91 -26.78
CA LYS A 530 3.77 8.45 -26.03
C LYS A 530 3.74 9.99 -25.97
N HIS A 531 4.89 10.65 -26.16
CA HIS A 531 4.99 12.11 -26.12
C HIS A 531 4.56 12.78 -27.44
N PHE A 532 4.77 12.12 -28.58
CA PHE A 532 4.40 12.65 -29.90
C PHE A 532 2.94 12.38 -30.28
N THR A 533 2.32 11.30 -29.80
CA THR A 533 0.92 10.97 -30.12
C THR A 533 -0.12 11.86 -29.42
N ARG A 534 0.28 12.64 -28.41
CA ARG A 534 -0.64 13.50 -27.64
C ARG A 534 -0.78 14.93 -28.17
N SER A 535 -0.08 15.31 -29.24
CA SER A 535 -0.22 16.65 -29.85
C SER A 535 -1.28 16.71 -30.97
N LYS A 536 -2.06 15.64 -31.17
CA LYS A 536 -3.11 15.54 -32.21
C LYS A 536 -4.51 15.26 -31.63
N ARG A 537 -4.76 15.52 -30.35
CA ARG A 537 -6.12 15.49 -29.79
C ARG A 537 -6.37 16.73 -28.95
#